data_AF-A0A845RYD2-F1
#
_entry.id   AF-A0A845RYD2-F1
#
_cell.length_a   1.000
_cell.length_b   1.000
_cell.length_c   1.000
_cell.angle_alpha   90.00
_cell.angle_beta   90.00
_cell.angle_gamma   90.00
#
_symmetry.space_group_name_H-M   'P 1'
#
loop_
_entity.id
_entity.type
_entity.pdbx_description
1 polymer ?
#
loop_
_entity_poly.entity_id
_entity_poly.type
_entity_poly.pdbx_seq_one_letter_code
_entity_poly.pdbx_strand_id
1 'polypeptide(L)' 'MLSKKIKFLKYQNRNFSINSKKVNKNDIFFAIDGSKQSGNLYSTEALSRGAFKVVTSKNIKNKNYLIVKNVRK' A
#
# COMPACT_ATOMS: atom_id res chain seq x y z
N MET A 1 26.62 13.16 10.01
CA MET A 1 25.80 13.38 8.79
C MET A 1 25.52 12.10 7.97
N LEU A 2 26.31 11.03 8.11
CA LEU A 2 26.10 9.74 7.44
C LEU A 2 24.84 8.96 7.89
N SER A 3 24.42 9.13 9.15
CA SER A 3 23.34 8.36 9.79
C SER A 3 21.92 8.67 9.28
N LYS A 4 21.67 9.87 8.75
CA LYS A 4 20.39 10.22 8.09
C LYS A 4 20.26 9.53 6.73
N LYS A 5 21.37 9.32 6.00
CA LYS A 5 21.39 8.69 4.67
C LYS A 5 21.08 7.19 4.73
N ILE A 6 21.50 6.49 5.80
CA ILE A 6 21.13 5.09 6.08
C ILE A 6 19.66 4.95 6.53
N LYS A 7 19.06 5.99 7.10
CA LYS A 7 17.64 6.00 7.50
C LYS A 7 16.69 6.02 6.29
N PHE A 8 17.16 6.48 5.13
CA PHE A 8 16.45 6.44 3.84
C PHE A 8 16.50 5.04 3.17
N LEU A 9 17.54 4.23 3.47
CA LEU A 9 17.61 2.81 3.06
C LEU A 9 16.52 1.93 3.73
N LYS A 10 15.79 2.48 4.71
CA LYS A 10 14.66 1.84 5.42
C LYS A 10 13.29 2.08 4.79
N TYR A 11 13.17 2.56 3.54
CA TYR A 11 12.07 2.12 2.66
C TYR A 11 12.35 0.65 2.34
N GLN A 12 12.14 -0.18 3.37
CA GLN A 12 12.42 -1.60 3.47
C GLN A 12 12.10 -2.29 2.15
N ASN A 13 12.90 -3.25 1.68
CA ASN A 13 12.60 -4.18 0.58
C ASN A 13 11.24 -4.89 0.77
N ARG A 14 10.14 -4.15 0.66
CA ARG A 14 8.76 -4.59 0.78
C ARG A 14 8.30 -4.84 -0.63
N ASN A 15 7.70 -5.98 -0.86
CA ASN A 15 7.04 -6.20 -2.12
C ASN A 15 5.77 -5.36 -2.17
N PHE A 16 5.27 -5.18 -3.38
CA PHE A 16 4.00 -4.54 -3.60
C PHE A 16 3.07 -5.46 -4.36
N SER A 17 1.77 -5.30 -4.12
CA SER A 17 0.75 -6.04 -4.84
C SER A 17 -0.44 -5.14 -5.16
N ILE A 18 -1.03 -5.37 -6.32
CA ILE A 18 -2.33 -4.81 -6.73
C ILE A 18 -3.46 -5.83 -6.57
N ASN A 19 -3.13 -7.07 -6.18
CA ASN A 19 -4.07 -8.14 -5.90
C ASN A 19 -3.97 -8.51 -4.42
N SER A 20 -5.03 -8.22 -3.67
CA SER A 20 -5.12 -8.49 -2.23
C SER A 20 -4.77 -9.94 -1.90
N LYS A 21 -5.15 -10.90 -2.75
CA LYS A 21 -4.89 -12.33 -2.56
C LYS A 21 -3.42 -12.72 -2.62
N LYS A 22 -2.57 -11.88 -3.24
CA LYS A 22 -1.12 -12.08 -3.37
C LYS A 22 -0.31 -11.28 -2.34
N VAL A 23 -0.97 -10.51 -1.48
CA VAL A 23 -0.32 -9.76 -0.40
C VAL A 23 0.27 -10.72 0.61
N ASN A 24 1.54 -10.53 0.92
CA ASN A 24 2.23 -11.17 2.04
C ASN A 24 2.43 -10.18 3.19
N LYS A 25 2.81 -10.72 4.35
CA LYS A 25 3.17 -9.90 5.51
C LYS A 25 4.23 -8.88 5.13
N ASN A 26 4.01 -7.63 5.52
CA ASN A 26 4.85 -6.46 5.25
C ASN A 26 4.77 -5.86 3.84
N ASP A 27 3.98 -6.42 2.92
CA ASP A 27 3.81 -5.86 1.58
C ASP A 27 3.03 -4.54 1.58
N ILE A 28 3.16 -3.78 0.51
CA ILE A 28 2.35 -2.59 0.25
C ILE A 28 1.26 -2.95 -0.77
N PHE A 29 0.00 -2.72 -0.42
CA PHE A 29 -1.11 -2.92 -1.35
C PHE A 29 -1.47 -1.62 -2.05
N PHE A 30 -1.46 -1.63 -3.39
CA PHE A 30 -1.89 -0.49 -4.20
C PHE A 30 -3.34 -0.69 -4.64
N ALA A 31 -4.24 0.08 -4.05
CA ALA A 31 -5.67 0.04 -4.36
C ALA A 31 -5.96 0.81 -5.67
N ILE A 32 -5.52 0.24 -6.80
CA ILE A 32 -5.71 0.81 -8.13
C ILE A 32 -7.12 0.49 -8.63
N ASP A 33 -7.78 1.49 -9.21
CA ASP A 33 -9.05 1.28 -9.88
C ASP A 33 -8.82 0.69 -11.29
N GLY A 34 -9.37 -0.50 -11.52
CA GLY A 34 -9.44 -1.12 -12.83
C GLY A 34 -10.70 -0.71 -13.58
N SER A 35 -10.83 -1.16 -14.84
CA SER A 35 -12.00 -0.86 -15.67
C SER A 35 -13.31 -1.48 -15.17
N LYS A 36 -13.22 -2.62 -14.46
CA LYS A 36 -14.39 -3.35 -13.94
C LYS A 36 -14.60 -3.21 -12.44
N GLN A 37 -13.50 -3.16 -11.68
CA GLN A 37 -13.54 -3.19 -10.22
C GLN A 37 -12.47 -2.27 -9.64
N SER A 38 -12.81 -1.68 -8.50
CA SER A 38 -11.92 -0.82 -7.72
C SER A 38 -11.06 -1.65 -6.79
N GLY A 39 -9.73 -1.44 -6.81
CA GLY A 39 -8.82 -2.05 -5.84
C GLY A 39 -9.14 -1.67 -4.39
N ASN A 40 -9.84 -0.56 -4.17
CA ASN A 40 -10.27 -0.13 -2.85
C ASN A 40 -11.24 -1.10 -2.18
N LEU A 41 -12.01 -1.87 -2.97
CA LEU A 41 -12.92 -2.91 -2.45
C LEU A 41 -12.18 -4.00 -1.67
N TYR A 42 -10.89 -4.19 -1.95
CA TYR A 42 -10.06 -5.24 -1.37
C TYR A 42 -9.05 -4.73 -0.34
N SER A 43 -9.15 -3.47 0.06
CA SER A 43 -8.23 -2.86 1.03
C SER A 43 -8.25 -3.56 2.39
N THR A 44 -9.43 -3.93 2.90
CA THR A 44 -9.57 -4.70 4.15
C THR A 44 -8.98 -6.11 4.02
N GLU A 45 -9.15 -6.77 2.88
CA GLU A 45 -8.55 -8.09 2.62
C GLU A 45 -7.02 -8.01 2.58
N ALA A 46 -6.46 -6.98 1.94
CA ALA A 46 -5.02 -6.77 1.92
C ALA A 46 -4.45 -6.55 3.33
N LEU A 47 -5.14 -5.74 4.15
CA LEU A 47 -4.73 -5.51 5.54
C LEU A 47 -4.81 -6.79 6.39
N SER A 48 -5.86 -7.59 6.25
CA SER A 48 -6.00 -8.84 7.00
C SER A 48 -4.93 -9.88 6.64
N ARG A 49 -4.43 -9.85 5.40
CA ARG A 49 -3.30 -10.68 4.93
C ARG A 49 -1.92 -10.18 5.35
N GLY A 50 -1.85 -9.00 5.96
CA GLY A 50 -0.61 -8.45 6.52
C GLY A 50 0.04 -7.35 5.70
N ALA A 51 -0.70 -6.68 4.81
CA ALA A 51 -0.22 -5.45 4.18
C ALA A 51 0.22 -4.44 5.26
N PHE A 52 1.42 -3.90 5.10
CA PHE A 52 1.95 -2.84 5.94
C PHE A 52 1.19 -1.53 5.73
N LYS A 53 0.86 -1.23 4.47
CA LYS A 53 0.10 -0.05 4.06
C LYS A 53 -0.78 -0.36 2.87
N VAL A 54 -1.92 0.33 2.80
CA VAL A 54 -2.74 0.45 1.60
C VAL A 54 -2.52 1.83 1.00
N VAL A 55 -2.07 1.90 -0.24
CA VAL A 55 -1.99 3.15 -1.02
C VAL A 55 -3.32 3.32 -1.74
N THR A 56 -4.00 4.45 -1.51
CA THR A 56 -5.34 4.71 -2.03
C THR A 56 -5.52 6.17 -2.42
N SER A 57 -6.43 6.44 -3.36
CA SER A 57 -6.94 7.78 -3.65
C SER A 57 -8.17 8.15 -2.81
N LYS A 58 -8.76 7.19 -2.08
CA LYS A 58 -9.92 7.44 -1.22
C LYS A 58 -9.49 8.11 0.07
N ASN A 59 -10.24 9.13 0.49
CA ASN A 59 -9.99 9.85 1.73
C ASN A 59 -10.48 9.03 2.94
N ILE A 60 -9.64 8.08 3.39
CA ILE A 60 -9.93 7.17 4.50
C ILE A 60 -9.06 7.57 5.69
N LYS A 61 -9.68 8.05 6.78
CA LYS A 61 -8.97 8.42 8.02
C LYS A 61 -8.56 7.17 8.81
N ASN A 62 -7.49 6.52 8.39
CA ASN A 62 -6.90 5.38 9.09
C ASN A 62 -5.39 5.34 8.86
N LYS A 63 -4.62 5.12 9.94
CA LYS A 63 -3.15 5.08 9.90
C LYS A 63 -2.58 4.02 8.97
N ASN A 64 -3.32 2.98 8.61
CA ASN A 64 -2.88 1.92 7.70
C ASN A 64 -3.02 2.32 6.22
N TYR A 65 -3.70 3.44 5.94
CA TYR A 65 -3.91 3.95 4.60
C TYR A 65 -2.97 5.13 4.34
N LEU A 66 -2.33 5.11 3.18
CA LEU A 66 -1.58 6.23 2.63
C LEU A 66 -2.42 6.83 1.51
N ILE A 67 -2.92 8.04 1.75
CA ILE A 67 -3.77 8.74 0.80
C ILE A 67 -2.88 9.51 -0.18
N VAL A 68 -3.08 9.27 -1.47
CA VAL A 68 -2.38 9.93 -2.57
C VAL A 68 -3.38 10.48 -3.58
N LYS A 69 -2.99 11.47 -4.39
CA LYS A 69 -3.89 11.98 -5.44
C LYS A 69 -4.17 10.94 -6.54
N ASN A 70 -3.16 10.13 -6.88
CA ASN A 70 -3.26 9.09 -7.89
C ASN A 70 -2.42 7.89 -7.44
N VAL A 71 -3.00 6.69 -7.46
CA VAL A 71 -2.32 5.45 -7.03
C VAL A 71 -1.40 4.89 -8.12
N ARG A 72 -1.66 5.22 -9.40
CA ARG A 72 -0.97 4.67 -10.57
C ARG A 72 0.16 5.55 -11.11
N LYS A 73 0.18 6.84 -10.75
CA LYS A 73 1.12 7.85 -11.26
C LYS A 73 2.08 8.30 -10.17
#